data_AF-A0A1Z8VWQ8-F1
#
_entry.id   AF-A0A1Z8VWQ8-F1
#
_cell.length_a   1.000
_cell.length_b   1.000
_cell.length_c   1.000
_cell.angle_alpha   90.00
_cell.angle_beta   90.00
_cell.angle_gamma   90.00
#
_symmetry.space_group_name_H-M   'P 1'
#
loop_
_entity.id
_entity.type
_entity.pdbx_description
1 polymer ?
#
loop_
_entity_poly.entity_id
_entity_poly.type
_entity_poly.pdbx_seq_one_letter_code
_entity_poly.pdbx_strand_id
1 'polypeptide(L)'
;MIGNYFYNETIRKTVIAFGTLFNNIYIKKTDDATGNTLKTIKVPIAYGPMQKFLARIEQQPDLEKNNFTLPRLSFEITSYAYDSSRKAAPITKFILKENSNQSKIKKVFMPVPYDIGFRLSFAAKLQDDVLQILEQILPFFQPHYSVTMNVLQGHEEKRDIPFTLTDISFKDEYEGDFGERRAITYELDFLAKTYFYNEIPTDESGGIIKRVQIDYATNIKAPREVRYVITPQATKDYNNDNTTSLSENINANQTLLKVVNAASIEKFEYIRVNQETMRVESIDGNNVIVDRGAFGTTIQEHFTGDQLDLINAADNAAIEIGDDFGFDSDISFFQDSKEFSPSQGTDI
;
A
#
# COMPACT_ATOMS: atom_id res chain seq x y z
N MET A 1 13.54 20.43 3.41
CA MET A 1 13.52 18.96 3.63
C MET A 1 12.50 18.50 4.67
N ILE A 2 11.78 19.41 5.32
CA ILE A 2 10.32 19.28 5.54
C ILE A 2 9.71 20.16 4.43
N GLY A 3 8.71 19.69 3.68
CA GLY A 3 8.18 20.53 2.59
C GLY A 3 7.26 19.86 1.57
N ASN A 4 7.28 18.53 1.44
CA ASN A 4 6.28 17.84 0.62
C ASN A 4 5.02 17.58 1.45
N TYR A 5 3.85 17.88 0.88
CA TYR A 5 2.57 17.59 1.51
C TYR A 5 2.31 16.09 1.45
N PHE A 6 2.20 15.44 2.61
CA PHE A 6 1.73 14.06 2.72
C PHE A 6 0.71 13.97 3.86
N TYR A 7 -0.40 13.25 3.63
CA TYR A 7 -1.48 13.10 4.60
C TYR A 7 -2.10 11.71 4.49
N ASN A 8 -1.56 10.76 5.27
CA ASN A 8 -2.00 9.35 5.28
C ASN A 8 -3.22 9.09 6.19
N GLU A 9 -3.77 10.14 6.81
CA GLU A 9 -4.92 10.08 7.72
C GLU A 9 -4.78 9.13 8.92
N THR A 10 -3.57 8.70 9.28
CA THR A 10 -3.35 7.69 10.33
C THR A 10 -4.00 8.08 11.67
N ILE A 11 -3.85 9.33 12.11
CA ILE A 11 -4.48 9.83 13.33
C ILE A 11 -6.00 9.81 13.19
N ARG A 12 -6.53 10.33 12.09
CA ARG A 12 -7.97 10.39 11.80
C ARG A 12 -8.59 8.99 11.82
N LYS A 13 -7.95 8.02 11.16
CA LYS A 13 -8.37 6.61 11.15
C LYS A 13 -8.33 6.02 12.56
N THR A 14 -7.29 6.30 13.35
CA THR A 14 -7.17 5.83 14.75
C THR A 14 -8.29 6.41 15.62
N VAL A 15 -8.62 7.69 15.48
CA VAL A 15 -9.74 8.36 16.17
C VAL A 15 -11.08 7.73 15.79
N ILE A 16 -11.31 7.47 14.50
CA ILE A 16 -12.55 6.84 14.03
C ILE A 16 -12.65 5.42 14.58
N ALA A 17 -11.57 4.63 14.50
CA ALA A 17 -11.53 3.27 15.03
C ALA A 17 -11.85 3.25 16.53
N PHE A 18 -11.24 4.12 17.33
CA PHE A 18 -11.55 4.25 18.75
C PHE A 18 -13.02 4.61 18.99
N GLY A 19 -13.54 5.63 18.31
CA GLY A 19 -14.95 6.03 18.44
C GLY A 19 -15.94 4.94 18.04
N THR A 20 -15.61 4.11 17.04
CA THR A 20 -16.46 2.99 16.62
C THR A 20 -16.57 1.89 17.66
N LEU A 21 -15.56 1.69 18.52
CA LEU A 21 -15.61 0.70 19.61
C LEU A 21 -16.75 0.98 20.60
N PHE A 22 -17.03 2.26 20.86
CA PHE A 22 -17.99 2.68 21.88
C PHE A 22 -19.33 3.19 21.30
N ASN A 23 -19.56 3.03 19.99
CA ASN A 23 -20.74 3.57 19.32
C ASN A 23 -22.04 2.83 19.67
N ASN A 24 -21.98 1.58 20.15
CA ASN A 24 -23.16 0.74 20.38
C ASN A 24 -23.36 0.38 21.86
N ILE A 25 -23.29 1.39 22.72
CA ILE A 25 -23.58 1.25 24.16
C ILE A 25 -25.04 1.67 24.42
N TYR A 26 -25.74 0.86 25.21
CA TYR A 26 -27.14 1.05 25.55
C TYR A 26 -27.34 1.02 27.06
N ILE A 27 -28.22 1.87 27.57
CA ILE A 27 -28.68 1.81 28.96
C ILE A 27 -30.14 1.36 29.02
N LYS A 28 -30.49 0.63 30.07
CA LYS A 28 -31.87 0.22 30.36
C LYS A 28 -32.36 0.96 31.59
N LYS A 29 -33.51 1.61 31.47
CA LYS A 29 -34.26 2.16 32.60
C LYS A 29 -35.28 1.11 33.05
N THR A 30 -35.19 0.70 34.31
CA THR A 30 -36.15 -0.22 34.94
C THR A 30 -37.10 0.56 35.85
N ASP A 31 -38.30 0.00 36.07
CA ASP A 31 -39.21 0.48 37.10
C ASP A 31 -38.78 -0.08 38.46
N ASP A 32 -38.50 0.79 39.43
CA ASP A 32 -38.03 0.42 40.76
C ASP A 32 -39.03 -0.49 41.50
N ALA A 33 -40.32 -0.45 41.15
CA ALA A 33 -41.36 -1.22 41.83
C ALA A 33 -41.59 -2.63 41.25
N THR A 34 -41.33 -2.85 39.96
CA THR A 34 -41.66 -4.12 39.27
C THR A 34 -40.48 -4.80 38.59
N GLY A 35 -39.32 -4.14 38.50
CA GLY A 35 -38.13 -4.68 37.83
C GLY A 35 -38.27 -4.80 36.30
N ASN A 36 -39.39 -4.36 35.73
CA ASN A 36 -39.62 -4.41 34.28
C ASN A 36 -38.81 -3.31 33.57
N THR A 37 -38.30 -3.62 32.38
CA THR A 37 -37.57 -2.65 31.55
C THR A 37 -38.55 -1.68 30.90
N LEU A 38 -38.47 -0.40 31.27
CA LEU A 38 -39.32 0.68 30.75
C LEU A 38 -38.81 1.23 29.42
N LYS A 39 -37.49 1.47 29.33
CA LYS A 39 -36.90 2.15 28.17
C LYS A 39 -35.44 1.74 27.97
N THR A 40 -35.09 1.42 26.73
CA THR A 40 -33.69 1.25 26.30
C THR A 40 -33.26 2.51 25.55
N ILE A 41 -32.16 3.13 25.97
CA ILE A 41 -31.64 4.38 25.37
C ILE A 41 -30.24 4.10 24.84
N LYS A 42 -30.00 4.44 23.57
CA LYS A 42 -28.65 4.41 22.99
C LYS A 42 -27.87 5.62 23.48
N VAL A 43 -26.68 5.40 24.04
CA VAL A 43 -25.82 6.49 24.54
C VAL A 43 -25.09 7.12 23.35
N PRO A 44 -25.28 8.41 23.07
CA PRO A 44 -24.57 9.08 21.98
C PRO A 44 -23.08 9.29 22.35
N ILE A 45 -22.21 9.21 21.34
CA ILE A 45 -20.77 9.49 21.45
C ILE A 45 -20.35 10.65 20.55
N ALA A 46 -19.43 11.50 21.00
CA ALA A 46 -18.87 12.57 20.19
C ALA A 46 -17.37 12.79 20.46
N TYR A 47 -16.65 13.31 19.46
CA TYR A 47 -15.26 13.73 19.62
C TYR A 47 -15.18 15.15 20.21
N GLY A 48 -14.47 15.30 21.32
CA GLY A 48 -14.22 16.57 22.01
C GLY A 48 -14.31 16.46 23.54
N PRO A 49 -13.89 17.51 24.26
CA PRO A 49 -13.87 17.52 25.72
C PRO A 49 -15.28 17.50 26.31
N MET A 50 -15.48 16.71 27.36
CA MET A 50 -16.79 16.58 28.03
C MET A 50 -17.26 17.92 28.62
N GLN A 51 -16.35 18.71 29.17
CA GLN A 51 -16.62 20.00 29.80
C GLN A 51 -17.30 20.98 28.84
N LYS A 52 -16.92 20.96 27.55
CA LYS A 52 -17.56 21.79 26.52
C LYS A 52 -19.02 21.38 26.28
N PHE A 53 -19.34 20.10 26.45
CA PHE A 53 -20.72 19.61 26.36
C PHE A 53 -21.52 19.95 27.61
N LEU A 54 -20.95 19.77 28.81
CA LEU A 54 -21.60 20.12 30.08
C LEU A 54 -21.93 21.61 30.15
N ALA A 55 -20.97 22.48 29.82
CA ALA A 55 -21.20 23.92 29.78
C ALA A 55 -22.33 24.33 28.80
N ARG A 56 -22.51 23.61 27.68
CA ARG A 56 -23.63 23.86 26.76
C ARG A 56 -24.98 23.46 27.34
N ILE A 57 -25.03 22.37 28.11
CA ILE A 57 -26.24 21.90 28.80
C ILE A 57 -26.64 22.89 29.90
N GLU A 58 -25.67 23.54 30.56
CA GLU A 58 -25.91 24.56 31.58
C GLU A 58 -26.37 25.90 30.98
N GLN A 59 -25.70 26.37 29.92
CA GLN A 59 -25.98 27.67 29.30
C GLN A 59 -27.33 27.74 28.59
N GLN A 60 -27.86 26.61 28.12
CA GLN A 60 -29.17 26.54 27.49
C GLN A 60 -30.13 25.76 28.40
N PRO A 61 -30.92 26.42 29.25
CA PRO A 61 -31.93 25.75 30.06
C PRO A 61 -33.23 25.45 29.31
N ASP A 62 -33.42 26.03 28.12
CA ASP A 62 -34.68 25.96 27.34
C ASP A 62 -34.88 24.55 26.72
N LEU A 63 -35.84 23.80 27.25
CA LEU A 63 -36.00 22.35 27.04
C LEU A 63 -36.48 21.97 25.61
N GLU A 64 -37.12 22.88 24.89
CA GLU A 64 -37.80 22.60 23.61
C GLU A 64 -36.86 22.51 22.40
N LYS A 65 -35.65 23.09 22.47
CA LYS A 65 -34.64 23.07 21.37
C LYS A 65 -33.35 22.34 21.70
N ASN A 66 -33.22 21.82 22.92
CA ASN A 66 -31.99 21.21 23.38
C ASN A 66 -31.89 19.73 23.00
N ASN A 67 -31.14 19.46 21.94
CA ASN A 67 -30.79 18.11 21.50
C ASN A 67 -29.62 17.48 22.30
N PHE A 68 -29.33 18.00 23.51
CA PHE A 68 -28.22 17.58 24.36
C PHE A 68 -28.76 17.00 25.67
N THR A 69 -28.88 15.67 25.73
CA THR A 69 -29.36 14.91 26.88
C THR A 69 -28.27 14.01 27.45
N LEU A 70 -28.32 13.78 28.77
CA LEU A 70 -27.53 12.77 29.47
C LEU A 70 -28.32 11.44 29.52
N PRO A 71 -27.68 10.27 29.50
CA PRO A 71 -26.23 10.03 29.51
C PRO A 71 -25.55 10.24 28.15
N ARG A 72 -24.26 10.59 28.16
CA ARG A 72 -23.47 10.81 26.93
C ARG A 72 -22.00 10.42 27.12
N LEU A 73 -21.41 9.90 26.04
CA LEU A 73 -19.98 9.65 25.91
C LEU A 73 -19.31 10.77 25.11
N SER A 74 -18.11 11.14 25.50
CA SER A 74 -17.22 11.96 24.69
C SER A 74 -15.81 11.40 24.76
N PHE A 75 -15.01 11.65 23.73
CA PHE A 75 -13.61 11.24 23.75
C PHE A 75 -12.72 12.25 23.06
N GLU A 76 -11.47 12.30 23.50
CA GLU A 76 -10.47 13.20 22.94
C GLU A 76 -9.08 12.59 22.98
N ILE A 77 -8.15 13.20 22.23
CA ILE A 77 -6.73 12.87 22.29
C ILE A 77 -6.10 13.69 23.40
N THR A 78 -5.36 13.04 24.28
CA THR A 78 -4.67 13.67 25.42
C THR A 78 -3.18 13.89 25.15
N SER A 79 -2.50 12.93 24.53
CA SER A 79 -1.04 12.99 24.37
C SER A 79 -0.53 12.25 23.13
N TYR A 80 0.67 12.63 22.69
CA TYR A 80 1.48 11.89 21.72
C TYR A 80 2.84 11.61 22.32
N ALA A 81 3.28 10.36 22.31
CA ALA A 81 4.59 9.95 22.80
C ALA A 81 5.31 9.06 21.79
N TYR A 82 6.60 9.30 21.57
CA TYR A 82 7.42 8.44 20.71
C TYR A 82 7.83 7.18 21.48
N ASP A 83 7.53 6.00 20.92
CA ASP A 83 7.90 4.72 21.54
C ASP A 83 9.17 4.15 20.89
N SER A 84 10.32 4.45 21.51
CA SER A 84 11.62 3.99 21.03
C SER A 84 11.80 2.45 21.07
N SER A 85 11.01 1.73 21.88
CA SER A 85 11.14 0.28 22.04
C SER A 85 10.67 -0.51 20.81
N ARG A 86 9.74 0.08 20.03
CA ARG A 86 9.17 -0.53 18.81
C ARG A 86 9.90 -0.12 17.54
N LYS A 87 11.03 0.59 17.66
CA LYS A 87 11.79 1.05 16.51
C LYS A 87 12.53 -0.13 15.86
N ALA A 88 12.18 -0.45 14.62
CA ALA A 88 12.93 -1.40 13.83
C ALA A 88 14.31 -0.85 13.41
N ALA A 89 15.28 -1.74 13.19
CA ALA A 89 16.61 -1.35 12.74
C ALA A 89 16.53 -0.56 11.41
N PRO A 90 17.27 0.55 11.24
CA PRO A 90 17.19 1.41 10.04
C PRO A 90 17.50 0.75 8.69
N ILE A 91 17.98 -0.49 8.70
CA ILE A 91 18.52 -1.22 7.55
C ILE A 91 17.42 -1.96 6.78
N THR A 92 16.27 -2.22 7.38
CA THR A 92 15.16 -2.91 6.70
C THR A 92 14.29 -1.90 5.95
N LYS A 93 14.05 -2.13 4.66
CA LYS A 93 13.05 -1.40 3.87
C LYS A 93 11.90 -2.36 3.62
N PHE A 94 10.66 -1.95 3.85
CA PHE A 94 9.51 -2.79 3.50
C PHE A 94 9.00 -2.43 2.11
N ILE A 95 8.47 -3.45 1.44
CA ILE A 95 8.01 -3.41 0.06
C ILE A 95 6.49 -3.25 0.08
N LEU A 96 6.00 -2.15 -0.46
CA LEU A 96 4.58 -2.00 -0.77
C LEU A 96 4.33 -2.43 -2.21
N LYS A 97 3.33 -3.30 -2.39
CA LYS A 97 2.74 -3.57 -3.70
C LYS A 97 1.60 -2.57 -3.92
N GLU A 98 1.51 -2.03 -5.13
CA GLU A 98 0.42 -1.15 -5.52
C GLU A 98 -0.79 -2.00 -5.99
N ASN A 99 -2.00 -1.61 -5.59
CA ASN A 99 -3.21 -2.41 -5.83
C ASN A 99 -3.60 -2.49 -7.33
N SER A 100 -3.08 -1.58 -8.16
CA SER A 100 -3.40 -1.49 -9.59
C SER A 100 -2.36 -2.13 -10.53
N ASN A 101 -1.11 -2.29 -10.10
CA ASN A 101 -0.03 -2.83 -10.94
C ASN A 101 0.90 -3.72 -10.10
N GLN A 102 0.80 -5.03 -10.31
CA GLN A 102 1.61 -6.03 -9.61
C GLN A 102 3.12 -5.94 -9.94
N SER A 103 3.48 -5.22 -11.02
CA SER A 103 4.86 -5.01 -11.47
C SER A 103 5.53 -3.74 -10.90
N LYS A 104 4.98 -3.12 -9.84
CA LYS A 104 5.62 -1.96 -9.16
C LYS A 104 5.74 -2.17 -7.65
N ILE A 105 6.98 -2.25 -7.17
CA ILE A 105 7.33 -2.29 -5.75
C ILE A 105 7.82 -0.91 -5.30
N LYS A 106 7.11 -0.31 -4.34
CA LYS A 106 7.55 0.93 -3.68
C LYS A 106 8.28 0.54 -2.40
N LYS A 107 9.56 0.92 -2.29
CA LYS A 107 10.34 0.75 -1.05
C LYS A 107 10.04 1.92 -0.13
N VAL A 108 9.33 1.67 0.96
CA VAL A 108 8.99 2.72 1.92
C VAL A 108 9.89 2.62 3.15
N PHE A 109 10.23 3.76 3.73
CA PHE A 109 10.96 3.84 5.00
C PHE A 109 10.15 3.21 6.12
N MET A 110 10.81 2.50 7.04
CA MET A 110 10.17 1.86 8.19
C MET A 110 9.23 2.82 8.93
N PRO A 111 8.06 2.33 9.37
CA PRO A 111 7.14 3.16 10.11
C PRO A 111 7.75 3.63 11.44
N VAL A 112 7.35 4.81 11.86
CA VAL A 112 7.77 5.44 13.10
C VAL A 112 6.71 5.13 14.18
N PRO A 113 7.04 4.38 15.23
CA PRO A 113 6.10 4.03 16.30
C PRO A 113 5.78 5.23 17.18
N TYR A 114 4.50 5.45 17.43
CA TYR A 114 4.01 6.43 18.40
C TYR A 114 2.89 5.82 19.25
N ASP A 115 2.80 6.29 20.48
CA ASP A 115 1.69 6.04 21.39
C ASP A 115 0.80 7.29 21.40
N ILE A 116 -0.50 7.08 21.15
CA ILE A 116 -1.52 8.13 21.23
C ILE A 116 -2.35 7.87 22.48
N GLY A 117 -2.39 8.85 23.38
CA GLY A 117 -3.27 8.85 24.55
C GLY A 117 -4.67 9.30 24.15
N PHE A 118 -5.67 8.53 24.56
CA PHE A 118 -7.08 8.85 24.41
C PHE A 118 -7.72 8.92 25.79
N ARG A 119 -8.63 9.86 25.98
CA ARG A 119 -9.51 9.91 27.14
C ARG A 119 -10.93 9.70 26.69
N LEU A 120 -11.60 8.68 27.24
CA LEU A 120 -13.02 8.46 27.11
C LEU A 120 -13.70 8.96 28.39
N SER A 121 -14.52 9.97 28.25
CA SER A 121 -15.31 10.52 29.34
C SER A 121 -16.78 10.20 29.13
N PHE A 122 -17.50 9.84 30.19
CA PHE A 122 -18.95 9.76 30.14
C PHE A 122 -19.59 10.38 31.37
N ALA A 123 -20.72 11.02 31.15
CA ALA A 123 -21.47 11.70 32.18
C ALA A 123 -22.92 11.22 32.18
N ALA A 124 -23.47 11.00 33.38
CA ALA A 124 -24.88 10.71 33.58
C ALA A 124 -25.41 11.35 34.87
N LYS A 125 -26.73 11.39 35.00
CA LYS A 125 -27.40 11.93 36.20
C LYS A 125 -27.52 10.90 37.32
N LEU A 126 -27.71 9.63 36.97
CA LEU A 126 -27.88 8.53 37.92
C LEU A 126 -26.63 7.65 37.91
N GLN A 127 -26.21 7.19 39.09
CA GLN A 127 -25.08 6.28 39.24
C GLN A 127 -25.30 4.96 38.48
N ASP A 128 -26.54 4.43 38.49
CA ASP A 128 -26.88 3.18 37.81
C ASP A 128 -26.59 3.23 36.30
N ASP A 129 -26.90 4.35 35.63
CA ASP A 129 -26.62 4.50 34.19
C ASP A 129 -25.12 4.42 33.88
N VAL A 130 -24.30 5.00 34.74
CA VAL A 130 -22.84 5.02 34.61
C VAL A 130 -22.28 3.61 34.82
N LEU A 131 -22.79 2.88 35.81
CA LEU A 131 -22.38 1.50 36.09
C LEU A 131 -22.73 0.57 34.93
N GLN A 132 -23.93 0.69 34.35
CA GLN A 132 -24.31 -0.09 33.17
C GLN A 132 -23.38 0.17 31.97
N ILE A 133 -22.95 1.42 31.76
CA ILE A 133 -21.98 1.78 30.71
C ILE A 133 -20.61 1.17 31.01
N LEU A 134 -20.15 1.29 32.26
CA LEU A 134 -18.84 0.79 32.67
C LEU A 134 -18.75 -0.73 32.53
N GLU A 135 -19.77 -1.47 32.93
CA GLU A 135 -19.83 -2.94 32.80
C GLU A 135 -19.87 -3.41 31.35
N GLN A 136 -20.36 -2.60 30.41
CA GLN A 136 -20.30 -2.91 28.98
C GLN A 136 -18.91 -2.68 28.38
N ILE A 137 -18.07 -1.87 29.02
CA ILE A 137 -16.74 -1.52 28.51
C ILE A 137 -15.67 -2.45 29.08
N LEU A 138 -15.61 -2.59 30.41
CA LEU A 138 -14.47 -3.22 31.09
C LEU A 138 -14.16 -4.66 30.66
N PRO A 139 -15.14 -5.56 30.41
CA PRO A 139 -14.85 -6.95 30.07
C PRO A 139 -14.05 -7.15 28.77
N PHE A 140 -14.11 -6.18 27.84
CA PHE A 140 -13.41 -6.26 26.56
C PHE A 140 -11.92 -5.93 26.64
N PHE A 141 -11.44 -5.31 27.72
CA PHE A 141 -10.06 -4.85 27.85
C PHE A 141 -9.28 -5.73 28.85
N GLN A 142 -8.47 -6.65 28.31
CA GLN A 142 -7.70 -7.61 29.11
C GLN A 142 -6.18 -7.59 28.79
N PRO A 143 -5.42 -6.53 29.12
CA PRO A 143 -5.76 -5.14 29.44
C PRO A 143 -5.90 -4.27 28.17
N HIS A 144 -5.85 -4.90 26.99
CA HIS A 144 -5.95 -4.22 25.70
C HIS A 144 -6.93 -4.93 24.76
N TYR A 145 -7.42 -4.18 23.77
CA TYR A 145 -8.24 -4.68 22.68
C TYR A 145 -7.64 -4.22 21.35
N SER A 146 -7.40 -5.14 20.42
CA SER A 146 -6.71 -4.87 19.16
C SER A 146 -7.70 -4.69 18.02
N VAL A 147 -7.55 -3.60 17.26
CA VAL A 147 -8.35 -3.31 16.07
C VAL A 147 -7.46 -3.32 14.83
N THR A 148 -7.79 -4.16 13.86
CA THR A 148 -7.13 -4.15 12.55
C THR A 148 -7.61 -2.96 11.72
N MET A 149 -6.67 -2.16 11.22
CA MET A 149 -6.98 -1.07 10.30
C MET A 149 -5.99 -0.97 9.14
N ASN A 150 -6.47 -0.43 8.02
CA ASN A 150 -5.61 -0.08 6.91
C ASN A 150 -4.97 1.31 7.13
N VAL A 151 -3.68 1.31 7.41
CA VAL A 151 -2.93 2.52 7.78
C VAL A 151 -2.58 3.40 6.59
N LEU A 152 -2.43 2.83 5.38
CA LEU A 152 -2.06 3.58 4.17
C LEU A 152 -3.23 3.67 3.20
N GLN A 153 -3.38 4.82 2.54
CA GLN A 153 -4.39 4.97 1.49
C GLN A 153 -3.87 4.38 0.17
N GLY A 154 -4.68 3.58 -0.51
CA GLY A 154 -4.30 2.98 -1.81
C GLY A 154 -3.41 1.72 -1.74
N HIS A 155 -2.93 1.35 -0.55
CA HIS A 155 -2.15 0.14 -0.31
C HIS A 155 -2.87 -0.75 0.72
N GLU A 156 -2.83 -2.07 0.57
CA GLU A 156 -3.45 -3.01 1.51
C GLU A 156 -2.56 -3.32 2.73
N GLU A 157 -2.04 -2.28 3.38
CA GLU A 157 -1.23 -2.46 4.59
C GLU A 157 -2.15 -2.53 5.81
N LYS A 158 -2.55 -3.74 6.19
CA LYS A 158 -3.34 -4.00 7.40
C LYS A 158 -2.42 -4.08 8.63
N ARG A 159 -2.76 -3.31 9.66
CA ARG A 159 -2.04 -3.32 10.95
C ARG A 159 -3.02 -3.37 12.10
N ASP A 160 -2.65 -4.14 13.12
CA ASP A 160 -3.39 -4.21 14.36
C ASP A 160 -2.91 -3.12 15.32
N ILE A 161 -3.84 -2.28 15.77
CA ILE A 161 -3.58 -1.24 16.78
C ILE A 161 -4.19 -1.72 18.10
N PRO A 162 -3.37 -2.04 19.11
CA PRO A 162 -3.87 -2.34 20.44
C PRO A 162 -4.23 -1.04 21.18
N PHE A 163 -5.45 -0.98 21.69
CA PHE A 163 -5.92 0.03 22.64
C PHE A 163 -5.84 -0.55 24.05
N THR A 164 -4.93 -0.04 24.87
CA THR A 164 -4.72 -0.50 26.25
C THR A 164 -5.41 0.44 27.22
N LEU A 165 -6.22 -0.09 28.13
CA LEU A 165 -6.79 0.71 29.22
C LEU A 165 -5.70 0.92 30.29
N THR A 166 -5.37 2.17 30.59
CA THR A 166 -4.28 2.50 31.53
C THR A 166 -4.80 2.90 32.90
N ASP A 167 -5.86 3.72 32.94
CA ASP A 167 -6.40 4.24 34.19
C ASP A 167 -7.91 4.46 34.10
N ILE A 168 -8.59 4.40 35.24
CA ILE A 168 -10.01 4.70 35.39
C ILE A 168 -10.14 5.63 36.59
N SER A 169 -10.64 6.83 36.37
CA SER A 169 -10.96 7.79 37.42
C SER A 169 -12.43 8.19 37.36
N PHE A 170 -12.97 8.61 38.51
CA PHE A 170 -14.32 9.13 38.61
C PHE A 170 -14.33 10.42 39.43
N LYS A 171 -15.23 11.32 39.07
CA LYS A 171 -15.46 12.59 39.76
C LYS A 171 -16.95 12.72 40.05
N ASP A 172 -17.30 12.74 41.33
CA ASP A 172 -18.64 13.11 41.81
C ASP A 172 -18.50 14.44 42.55
N GLU A 173 -18.91 15.51 41.89
CA GLU A 173 -18.88 16.84 42.48
C GLU A 173 -20.10 16.97 43.40
N TYR A 174 -19.85 16.79 44.71
CA TYR A 174 -20.86 16.86 45.77
C TYR A 174 -20.97 18.24 46.43
N GLU A 175 -20.14 19.21 46.03
CA GLU A 175 -20.13 20.56 46.59
C GLU A 175 -20.71 21.58 45.61
N GLY A 176 -22.04 21.81 45.68
CA GLY A 176 -22.74 22.83 44.90
C GLY A 176 -24.10 23.20 45.52
N ASP A 177 -24.46 24.48 45.42
CA ASP A 177 -25.77 25.05 45.83
C ASP A 177 -26.92 24.32 45.12
N PHE A 178 -28.14 24.33 45.69
CA PHE A 178 -29.32 23.59 45.20
C PHE A 178 -29.73 23.92 43.74
N GLY A 179 -29.10 24.93 43.12
CA GLY A 179 -29.28 25.32 41.72
C GLY A 179 -28.38 24.62 40.69
N GLU A 180 -27.28 23.96 41.09
CA GLU A 180 -26.35 23.32 40.14
C GLU A 180 -26.82 21.90 39.74
N ARG A 181 -26.85 21.63 38.43
CA ARG A 181 -27.27 20.33 37.90
C ARG A 181 -26.15 19.31 38.09
N ARG A 182 -26.28 18.44 39.09
CA ARG A 182 -25.38 17.29 39.32
C ARG A 182 -25.20 16.42 38.08
N ALA A 183 -23.95 16.12 37.73
CA ALA A 183 -23.59 15.09 36.77
C ALA A 183 -22.38 14.29 37.30
N ILE A 184 -22.51 12.97 37.29
CA ILE A 184 -21.43 12.05 37.68
C ILE A 184 -20.60 11.81 36.43
N THR A 185 -19.28 12.07 36.51
CA THR A 185 -18.37 11.95 35.37
C THR A 185 -17.32 10.88 35.63
N TYR A 186 -17.17 9.97 34.68
CA TYR A 186 -16.09 8.97 34.66
C TYR A 186 -15.14 9.30 33.53
N GLU A 187 -13.85 9.11 33.76
CA GLU A 187 -12.77 9.31 32.78
C GLU A 187 -11.91 8.05 32.72
N LEU A 188 -11.84 7.45 31.54
CA LEU A 188 -11.04 6.27 31.25
C LEU A 188 -9.93 6.68 30.29
N ASP A 189 -8.68 6.48 30.71
CA ASP A 189 -7.51 6.78 29.89
C ASP A 189 -7.06 5.51 29.15
N PHE A 190 -6.87 5.66 27.84
CA PHE A 190 -6.45 4.61 26.93
C PHE A 190 -5.17 5.00 26.21
N LEU A 191 -4.34 4.02 25.90
CA LEU A 191 -3.12 4.17 25.12
C LEU A 191 -3.21 3.32 23.84
N ALA A 192 -3.20 4.00 22.69
CA ALA A 192 -3.23 3.38 21.36
C ALA A 192 -1.83 3.35 20.74
N LYS A 193 -1.33 2.15 20.42
CA LYS A 193 0.00 1.98 19.83
C LYS A 193 -0.08 2.00 18.30
N THR A 194 0.21 3.15 17.69
CA THR A 194 0.12 3.34 16.24
C THR A 194 1.49 3.50 15.57
N TYR A 195 1.48 3.60 14.25
CA TYR A 195 2.64 3.69 13.38
C TYR A 195 2.43 4.78 12.34
N PHE A 196 3.35 5.73 12.28
CA PHE A 196 3.36 6.78 11.27
C PHE A 196 4.25 6.40 10.10
N TYR A 197 3.82 6.73 8.90
CA TYR A 197 4.55 6.46 7.68
C TYR A 197 5.04 7.77 7.08
N ASN A 198 6.27 7.74 6.58
CA ASN A 198 6.83 8.85 5.82
C ASN A 198 6.16 8.92 4.42
N GLU A 199 6.52 9.94 3.65
CA GLU A 199 6.16 10.03 2.23
C GLU A 199 6.51 8.71 1.51
N ILE A 200 5.54 8.17 0.76
CA ILE A 200 5.76 7.03 -0.10
C ILE A 200 6.50 7.56 -1.32
N PRO A 201 7.74 7.11 -1.61
CA PRO A 201 8.46 7.57 -2.78
C PRO A 201 7.65 7.27 -4.05
N THR A 202 7.50 8.29 -4.89
CA THR A 202 6.93 8.17 -6.22
C THR A 202 7.93 7.49 -7.16
N ASP A 203 7.39 6.88 -8.22
CA ASP A 203 8.11 5.98 -9.16
C ASP A 203 9.37 6.60 -9.81
N GLU A 204 9.55 7.91 -9.75
CA GLU A 204 10.71 8.62 -10.30
C GLU A 204 12.02 8.35 -9.53
N SER A 205 11.94 7.94 -8.25
CA SER A 205 13.12 7.77 -7.39
C SER A 205 13.61 6.33 -7.23
N GLY A 206 12.87 5.34 -7.75
CA GLY A 206 13.11 3.90 -7.54
C GLY A 206 13.72 3.19 -8.75
N GLY A 207 14.42 3.90 -9.64
CA GLY A 207 14.81 3.43 -10.96
C GLY A 207 15.58 2.10 -10.95
N ILE A 208 14.95 1.06 -11.52
CA ILE A 208 15.64 -0.09 -12.11
C ILE A 208 16.59 0.46 -13.20
N ILE A 209 17.77 -0.14 -13.38
CA ILE A 209 18.68 0.23 -14.47
C ILE A 209 17.97 -0.05 -15.79
N LYS A 210 17.57 1.01 -16.51
CA LYS A 210 16.82 0.88 -17.77
C LYS A 210 17.71 0.71 -19.00
N ARG A 211 18.97 1.14 -18.91
CA ARG A 211 19.91 1.15 -20.03
C ARG A 211 21.34 1.25 -19.52
N VAL A 212 22.23 0.41 -20.02
CA VAL A 212 23.69 0.55 -19.84
C VAL A 212 24.30 0.86 -21.20
N GLN A 213 25.14 1.89 -21.28
CA GLN A 213 25.85 2.28 -22.49
C GLN A 213 27.34 2.33 -22.19
N ILE A 214 28.13 1.66 -23.02
CA ILE A 214 29.59 1.71 -23.00
C ILE A 214 30.06 2.17 -24.37
N ASP A 215 30.82 3.27 -24.40
CA ASP A 215 31.45 3.77 -25.62
C ASP A 215 32.95 3.40 -25.59
N TYR A 216 33.43 2.73 -26.64
CA TYR A 216 34.84 2.42 -26.84
C TYR A 216 35.47 3.39 -27.84
N ALA A 217 36.69 3.83 -27.52
CA ALA A 217 37.55 4.61 -28.40
C ALA A 217 38.96 4.02 -28.36
N THR A 218 39.66 4.02 -29.49
CA THR A 218 41.03 3.46 -29.58
C THR A 218 42.09 4.33 -28.91
N ASN A 219 41.76 5.59 -28.58
CA ASN A 219 42.67 6.55 -27.92
C ASN A 219 42.00 7.25 -26.73
N ILE A 220 42.82 7.74 -25.79
CA ILE A 220 42.39 8.39 -24.52
C ILE A 220 41.57 9.68 -24.76
N LYS A 221 41.71 10.31 -25.94
CA LYS A 221 40.93 11.47 -26.40
C LYS A 221 40.63 11.34 -27.89
N ALA A 222 39.67 10.48 -28.22
CA ALA A 222 39.18 10.31 -29.58
C ALA A 222 37.65 10.26 -29.59
N PRO A 223 37.01 10.61 -30.73
CA PRO A 223 35.59 10.34 -30.90
C PRO A 223 35.35 8.84 -30.72
N ARG A 224 34.20 8.49 -30.17
CA ARG A 224 33.82 7.10 -29.96
C ARG A 224 33.70 6.38 -31.31
N GLU A 225 34.16 5.14 -31.36
CA GLU A 225 34.13 4.32 -32.58
C GLU A 225 33.05 3.23 -32.49
N VAL A 226 32.81 2.73 -31.27
CA VAL A 226 31.84 1.66 -31.02
C VAL A 226 31.00 2.01 -29.81
N ARG A 227 29.67 1.91 -29.94
CA ARG A 227 28.75 1.95 -28.79
C ARG A 227 28.14 0.58 -28.59
N TYR A 228 28.24 0.10 -27.36
CA TYR A 228 27.55 -1.06 -26.87
C TYR A 228 26.40 -0.61 -25.96
N VAL A 229 25.17 -0.91 -26.34
CA VAL A 229 23.97 -0.61 -25.55
C VAL A 229 23.33 -1.92 -25.13
N ILE A 230 23.03 -2.04 -23.83
CA ILE A 230 22.24 -3.14 -23.30
C ILE A 230 20.93 -2.59 -22.77
N THR A 231 19.83 -3.20 -23.22
CA THR A 231 18.47 -2.99 -22.70
C THR A 231 17.90 -4.30 -22.16
N PRO A 232 17.10 -4.24 -21.07
CA PRO A 232 16.42 -5.43 -20.57
C PRO A 232 15.42 -5.94 -21.61
N GLN A 233 15.38 -7.26 -21.80
CA GLN A 233 14.52 -7.93 -22.77
C GLN A 233 13.80 -9.11 -22.09
N ALA A 234 12.54 -9.34 -22.45
CA ALA A 234 11.69 -10.38 -21.88
C ALA A 234 12.15 -11.78 -22.33
N THR A 235 12.32 -12.71 -21.39
CA THR A 235 12.76 -14.09 -21.72
C THR A 235 11.64 -14.96 -22.31
N LYS A 236 10.38 -14.51 -22.15
CA LYS A 236 9.16 -15.16 -22.61
C LYS A 236 8.16 -14.12 -23.14
N ASP A 237 7.22 -14.61 -23.93
CA ASP A 237 6.03 -13.86 -24.33
C ASP A 237 5.04 -13.78 -23.15
N TYR A 238 4.44 -12.61 -22.96
CA TYR A 238 3.46 -12.33 -21.91
C TYR A 238 2.08 -11.98 -22.46
N ASN A 239 1.96 -11.76 -23.77
CA ASN A 239 0.75 -11.23 -24.39
C ASN A 239 0.04 -12.24 -25.30
N ASN A 240 0.68 -13.36 -25.66
CA ASN A 240 0.13 -14.45 -26.48
C ASN A 240 -0.50 -13.91 -27.78
N ASP A 241 0.21 -13.04 -28.49
CA ASP A 241 -0.28 -12.40 -29.70
C ASP A 241 -0.44 -13.35 -30.90
N ASN A 242 0.09 -14.56 -30.83
CA ASN A 242 0.05 -15.57 -31.90
C ASN A 242 0.46 -14.99 -33.25
N THR A 243 1.57 -14.26 -33.28
CA THR A 243 2.11 -13.53 -34.44
C THR A 243 2.06 -14.33 -35.75
N THR A 244 2.41 -15.62 -35.74
CA THR A 244 2.28 -16.51 -36.90
C THR A 244 2.24 -17.98 -36.47
N SER A 245 2.26 -18.92 -37.41
CA SER A 245 2.35 -20.36 -37.13
C SER A 245 3.33 -21.08 -38.04
N LEU A 246 3.79 -22.25 -37.60
CA LEU A 246 4.71 -23.08 -38.37
C LEU A 246 4.01 -23.72 -39.57
N SER A 247 4.65 -23.68 -40.73
CA SER A 247 4.17 -24.30 -41.97
C SER A 247 4.73 -25.70 -42.20
N GLU A 248 5.79 -26.09 -41.48
CA GLU A 248 6.38 -27.43 -41.49
C GLU A 248 6.87 -27.83 -40.09
N ASN A 249 7.04 -29.14 -39.87
CA ASN A 249 7.66 -29.66 -38.64
C ASN A 249 9.15 -29.31 -38.61
N ILE A 250 9.68 -29.05 -37.42
CA ILE A 250 11.09 -28.76 -37.17
C ILE A 250 11.66 -29.71 -36.11
N ASN A 251 12.72 -30.42 -36.49
CA ASN A 251 13.45 -31.32 -35.59
C ASN A 251 14.42 -30.54 -34.71
N ALA A 252 14.86 -31.13 -33.58
CA ALA A 252 15.80 -30.49 -32.65
C ALA A 252 17.14 -30.04 -33.26
N ASN A 253 17.56 -30.63 -34.38
CA ASN A 253 18.84 -30.31 -35.06
C ASN A 253 18.69 -29.29 -36.20
N GLN A 254 17.47 -28.86 -36.51
CA GLN A 254 17.21 -27.91 -37.59
C GLN A 254 17.13 -26.49 -37.03
N THR A 255 17.66 -25.54 -37.80
CA THR A 255 17.65 -24.09 -37.51
C THR A 255 16.83 -23.29 -38.52
N LEU A 256 16.33 -23.94 -39.58
CA LEU A 256 15.45 -23.34 -40.57
C LEU A 256 14.01 -23.55 -40.14
N LEU A 257 13.34 -22.46 -39.81
CA LEU A 257 11.93 -22.41 -39.45
C LEU A 257 11.13 -21.90 -40.65
N LYS A 258 10.15 -22.68 -41.12
CA LYS A 258 9.21 -22.21 -42.13
C LYS A 258 7.92 -21.77 -41.45
N VAL A 259 7.50 -20.54 -41.73
CA VAL A 259 6.29 -19.94 -41.15
C VAL A 259 5.24 -19.69 -42.23
N VAL A 260 3.99 -19.50 -41.83
CA VAL A 260 2.91 -19.14 -42.77
C VAL A 260 3.09 -17.73 -43.31
N ASN A 261 3.50 -16.80 -42.45
CA ASN A 261 3.80 -15.41 -42.80
C ASN A 261 4.92 -14.87 -41.88
N ALA A 262 6.00 -14.36 -42.47
CA ALA A 262 7.13 -13.76 -41.74
C ALA A 262 7.15 -12.22 -41.76
N ALA A 263 6.12 -11.56 -42.29
CA ALA A 263 6.13 -10.11 -42.53
C ALA A 263 6.28 -9.25 -41.26
N SER A 264 5.90 -9.78 -40.10
CA SER A 264 5.98 -9.09 -38.79
C SER A 264 7.23 -9.44 -37.99
N ILE A 265 8.13 -10.27 -38.53
CA ILE A 265 9.34 -10.73 -37.84
C ILE A 265 10.52 -9.93 -38.38
N GLU A 266 11.33 -9.35 -37.50
CA GLU A 266 12.56 -8.66 -37.87
C GLU A 266 13.81 -9.46 -37.45
N LYS A 267 14.95 -9.08 -38.03
CA LYS A 267 16.24 -9.70 -37.71
C LYS A 267 16.63 -9.35 -36.27
N PHE A 268 17.23 -10.31 -35.57
CA PHE A 268 17.71 -10.22 -34.19
C PHE A 268 16.63 -10.16 -33.10
N GLU A 269 15.35 -10.19 -33.46
CA GLU A 269 14.26 -10.34 -32.49
C GLU A 269 14.20 -11.77 -31.94
N TYR A 270 13.51 -11.90 -30.80
CA TYR A 270 13.25 -13.18 -30.17
C TYR A 270 11.83 -13.63 -30.46
N ILE A 271 11.69 -14.89 -30.82
CA ILE A 271 10.41 -15.55 -31.05
C ILE A 271 10.25 -16.68 -30.06
N ARG A 272 9.01 -16.99 -29.68
CA ARG A 272 8.69 -18.10 -28.80
C ARG A 272 7.78 -19.08 -29.52
N VAL A 273 8.08 -20.36 -29.39
CA VAL A 273 7.18 -21.45 -29.81
C VAL A 273 7.06 -22.41 -28.63
N ASN A 274 5.84 -22.61 -28.13
CA ASN A 274 5.56 -23.40 -26.93
C ASN A 274 6.36 -22.93 -25.70
N GLN A 275 7.45 -23.65 -25.36
CA GLN A 275 8.35 -23.35 -24.23
C GLN A 275 9.77 -22.99 -24.66
N GLU A 276 10.05 -22.98 -25.97
CA GLU A 276 11.35 -22.62 -26.51
C GLU A 276 11.34 -21.18 -27.00
N THR A 277 12.38 -20.42 -26.61
CA THR A 277 12.65 -19.09 -27.14
C THR A 277 13.83 -19.19 -28.11
N MET A 278 13.71 -18.59 -29.28
CA MET A 278 14.71 -18.62 -30.36
C MET A 278 15.00 -17.20 -30.83
N ARG A 279 16.22 -16.93 -31.29
CA ARG A 279 16.62 -15.64 -31.83
C ARG A 279 16.66 -15.70 -33.35
N VAL A 280 16.13 -14.68 -34.03
CA VAL A 280 16.12 -14.61 -35.49
C VAL A 280 17.46 -14.14 -36.03
N GLU A 281 18.12 -14.97 -36.84
CA GLU A 281 19.42 -14.65 -37.45
C GLU A 281 19.28 -14.09 -38.88
N SER A 282 18.35 -14.63 -39.67
CA SER A 282 18.06 -14.09 -41.01
C SER A 282 16.70 -14.54 -41.51
N ILE A 283 16.16 -13.82 -42.49
CA ILE A 283 14.84 -14.05 -43.07
C ILE A 283 14.97 -14.03 -44.60
N ASP A 284 14.43 -15.05 -45.26
CA ASP A 284 14.29 -15.14 -46.72
C ASP A 284 12.86 -15.57 -47.08
N GLY A 285 12.03 -14.57 -47.38
CA GLY A 285 10.59 -14.77 -47.57
C GLY A 285 9.95 -15.31 -46.30
N ASN A 286 9.34 -16.49 -46.38
CA ASN A 286 8.73 -17.19 -45.25
C ASN A 286 9.67 -18.20 -44.54
N ASN A 287 10.95 -18.22 -44.93
CA ASN A 287 11.97 -19.03 -44.29
C ASN A 287 12.75 -18.17 -43.31
N VAL A 288 12.75 -18.55 -42.03
CA VAL A 288 13.42 -17.84 -40.95
C VAL A 288 14.54 -18.73 -40.41
N ILE A 289 15.78 -18.27 -40.45
CA ILE A 289 16.91 -18.96 -39.80
C ILE A 289 17.02 -18.44 -38.38
N VAL A 290 17.06 -19.35 -37.41
CA VAL A 290 17.05 -19.01 -35.99
C VAL A 290 18.22 -19.66 -35.24
N ASP A 291 18.70 -18.96 -34.23
CA ASP A 291 19.52 -19.53 -33.15
C ASP A 291 18.59 -20.04 -32.04
N ARG A 292 18.80 -21.28 -31.61
CA ARG A 292 17.83 -22.03 -30.79
C ARG A 292 18.23 -22.09 -29.33
N GLY A 293 17.24 -22.24 -28.43
CA GLY A 293 17.50 -22.32 -26.99
C GLY A 293 17.98 -21.00 -26.37
N ALA A 294 17.52 -19.86 -26.89
CA ALA A 294 17.82 -18.55 -26.33
C ALA A 294 17.34 -18.47 -24.87
N PHE A 295 18.03 -17.66 -24.06
CA PHE A 295 17.80 -17.52 -22.61
C PHE A 295 17.87 -18.82 -21.81
N GLY A 296 18.55 -19.85 -22.32
CA GLY A 296 18.68 -21.15 -21.64
C GLY A 296 17.44 -22.02 -21.74
N THR A 297 16.53 -21.73 -22.68
CA THR A 297 15.37 -22.59 -22.96
C THR A 297 15.83 -23.93 -23.58
N THR A 298 15.08 -24.99 -23.31
CA THR A 298 15.41 -26.34 -23.84
C THR A 298 14.93 -26.46 -25.29
N ILE A 299 15.82 -26.92 -26.17
CA ILE A 299 15.51 -27.17 -27.59
C ILE A 299 14.51 -28.33 -27.70
N GLN A 300 13.39 -28.11 -28.40
CA GLN A 300 12.29 -29.07 -28.56
C GLN A 300 12.01 -29.40 -30.04
N GLU A 301 11.19 -30.40 -30.30
CA GLU A 301 10.61 -30.58 -31.64
C GLU A 301 9.30 -29.78 -31.71
N HIS A 302 9.08 -29.08 -32.82
CA HIS A 302 7.83 -28.35 -33.05
C HIS A 302 7.12 -28.86 -34.29
N PHE A 303 5.80 -28.75 -34.28
CA PHE A 303 4.94 -29.33 -35.30
C PHE A 303 4.27 -28.25 -36.13
N THR A 304 3.89 -28.63 -37.35
CA THR A 304 3.08 -27.78 -38.23
C THR A 304 1.83 -27.29 -37.50
N GLY A 305 1.58 -25.98 -37.53
CA GLY A 305 0.44 -25.34 -36.87
C GLY A 305 0.72 -24.85 -35.43
N ASP A 306 1.88 -25.17 -34.85
CA ASP A 306 2.29 -24.58 -33.58
C ASP A 306 2.37 -23.05 -33.72
N GLN A 307 1.87 -22.36 -32.71
CA GLN A 307 1.83 -20.89 -32.68
C GLN A 307 3.21 -20.33 -32.33
N LEU A 308 3.54 -19.23 -32.99
CA LEU A 308 4.77 -18.49 -32.83
C LEU A 308 4.41 -17.09 -32.36
N ASP A 309 4.87 -16.74 -31.17
CA ASP A 309 4.68 -15.45 -30.54
C ASP A 309 5.97 -14.62 -30.66
N LEU A 310 5.85 -13.33 -30.95
CA LEU A 310 6.99 -12.43 -31.05
C LEU A 310 7.25 -11.78 -29.68
N ILE A 311 8.48 -11.89 -29.18
CA ILE A 311 8.84 -11.23 -27.92
C ILE A 311 9.35 -9.81 -28.21
N ASN A 312 8.52 -8.82 -27.92
CA ASN A 312 8.75 -7.44 -28.33
C ASN A 312 8.67 -6.44 -27.15
N ALA A 313 8.58 -5.14 -27.49
CA ALA A 313 8.52 -4.07 -26.49
C ALA A 313 7.29 -4.15 -25.56
N ALA A 314 6.16 -4.70 -26.04
CA ALA A 314 4.98 -4.93 -25.21
C ALA A 314 5.25 -5.99 -24.14
N ASP A 315 5.99 -7.04 -24.47
CA ASP A 315 6.42 -8.07 -23.51
C ASP A 315 7.42 -7.53 -22.51
N ASN A 316 8.38 -6.72 -22.97
CA ASN A 316 9.33 -6.03 -22.09
C ASN A 316 8.61 -5.15 -21.07
N ALA A 317 7.50 -4.52 -21.45
CA ALA A 317 6.67 -3.71 -20.54
C ALA A 317 5.81 -4.55 -19.59
N ALA A 318 5.55 -5.81 -19.95
CA ALA A 318 4.73 -6.76 -19.18
C ALA A 318 5.53 -7.63 -18.21
N ILE A 319 6.87 -7.55 -18.20
CA ILE A 319 7.72 -8.28 -17.24
C ILE A 319 7.25 -8.03 -15.81
N GLU A 320 6.90 -9.11 -15.12
CA GLU A 320 6.49 -9.06 -13.72
C GLU A 320 7.70 -9.02 -12.78
N ILE A 321 7.50 -8.48 -11.57
CA ILE A 321 8.60 -8.40 -10.61
C ILE A 321 8.91 -9.79 -10.05
N GLY A 322 10.20 -10.16 -10.10
CA GLY A 322 10.68 -11.48 -9.67
C GLY A 322 10.76 -12.48 -10.82
N ASP A 323 10.35 -12.06 -12.02
CA ASP A 323 10.55 -12.82 -13.25
C ASP A 323 11.97 -12.66 -13.78
N ASP A 324 12.42 -13.66 -14.54
CA ASP A 324 13.73 -13.66 -15.16
C ASP A 324 13.70 -12.79 -16.43
N PHE A 325 14.62 -11.83 -16.51
CA PHE A 325 14.80 -10.97 -17.68
C PHE A 325 16.16 -11.24 -18.33
N GLY A 326 16.16 -11.17 -19.66
CA GLY A 326 17.35 -11.23 -20.49
C GLY A 326 17.93 -9.84 -20.71
N PHE A 327 19.08 -9.82 -21.37
CA PHE A 327 19.72 -8.62 -21.86
C PHE A 327 19.88 -8.75 -23.36
N ASP A 328 19.32 -7.80 -24.11
CA ASP A 328 19.63 -7.67 -25.52
C ASP A 328 20.76 -6.66 -25.71
N SER A 329 21.53 -6.85 -26.76
CA SER A 329 22.72 -6.04 -26.99
C SER A 329 22.81 -5.53 -28.42
N ASP A 330 22.89 -4.20 -28.52
CA ASP A 330 23.12 -3.52 -29.77
C ASP A 330 24.56 -3.02 -29.85
N ILE A 331 25.23 -3.35 -30.95
CA ILE A 331 26.55 -2.81 -31.30
C ILE A 331 26.35 -1.86 -32.48
N SER A 332 26.71 -0.60 -32.29
CA SER A 332 26.73 0.41 -33.35
C SER A 332 28.14 0.92 -33.60
N PHE A 333 28.51 1.00 -34.88
CA PHE A 333 29.79 1.52 -35.35
C PHE A 333 29.60 2.94 -35.87
N PHE A 334 30.44 3.87 -35.40
CA PHE A 334 30.37 5.28 -35.77
C PHE A 334 31.62 5.68 -36.57
N GLN A 335 31.42 6.43 -37.66
CA GLN A 335 32.48 7.08 -38.43
C GLN A 335 32.24 8.60 -38.56
N ASP A 336 31.26 9.13 -37.83
CA ASP A 336 30.76 10.50 -37.97
C ASP A 336 31.52 11.52 -37.10
N SER A 337 32.53 11.08 -36.35
CA SER A 337 33.38 11.90 -35.47
C SER A 337 32.62 12.69 -34.39
N LYS A 338 31.37 12.29 -34.09
CA LYS A 338 30.54 12.94 -33.07
C LYS A 338 30.83 12.42 -31.67
N GLU A 339 30.57 13.25 -30.67
CA GLU A 339 30.68 12.87 -29.26
C GLU A 339 29.30 12.59 -28.66
N PHE A 340 29.22 11.61 -27.74
CA PHE A 340 27.98 11.41 -27.00
C PHE A 340 27.83 12.51 -25.95
N SER A 341 26.73 13.24 -25.98
CA SER A 341 26.39 14.15 -24.88
C SER A 341 25.55 13.43 -23.82
N PRO A 342 26.07 13.16 -22.61
CA PRO A 342 25.29 12.50 -21.57
C PRO A 342 24.10 13.33 -21.09
N SER A 343 24.18 14.66 -21.25
CA SER A 343 23.12 15.59 -20.83
C SER A 343 21.96 15.68 -21.83
N GLN A 344 22.23 15.49 -23.12
CA GLN A 344 21.20 15.54 -24.17
C GLN A 344 20.73 14.15 -24.62
N GLY A 345 21.49 13.09 -24.29
CA GLY A 345 21.19 11.73 -24.74
C GLY A 345 21.34 11.53 -26.25
N THR A 346 21.96 12.49 -26.93
CA THR A 346 22.13 12.53 -28.38
C THR A 346 23.58 12.80 -28.75
N ASP A 347 23.90 12.55 -30.02
CA ASP A 347 25.24 12.75 -30.57
C ASP A 347 25.39 14.17 -31.11
N ILE A 348 26.44 14.86 -30.68
CA ILE A 348 26.73 16.25 -31.04
C ILE A 348 28.03 16.39 -31.81
#